data_AF-A0A1J5B4G1-F1
#
_entry.id   AF-A0A1J5B4G1-F1
#
_cell.length_a   1.000
_cell.length_b   1.000
_cell.length_c   1.000
_cell.angle_alpha   90.00
_cell.angle_beta   90.00
_cell.angle_gamma   90.00
#
_symmetry.space_group_name_H-M   'P 1'
#
loop_
_entity.id
_entity.type
_entity.pdbx_description
1 polymer ?
#
loop_
_entity_poly.entity_id
_entity_poly.type
_entity_poly.pdbx_seq_one_letter_code
_entity_poly.pdbx_strand_id
1 'polypeptide(L)'
;MQTKKLLYIPLLLIIGFFMWYFSSIITYILIAAVLSILGQPLVKRLSNIKIRKHSFSRSLGAVITLLLMISLFFALFLLLVPIIYNQAALFSKIDVNILSNSFKEPIGLIENFVYKYNIIGPNETIETTISTKLMTIMSLSNVSSILNSLIGFTSSFFVAFFAISFITFFFLKDDKMFLHIIMSLTPIAYQTEIKHIFLECKHLLSHYFRSLCLDVLIVMTLITIGMYIIGLKNALIIGVLAGMMNVIPYVGVFIGGAIAILLGLSGNLEMDFYTGMLPLIGKICLVLISINILDGIFLQPTIYSNSVKAHPLEIFLVIMVSGSIAGIPGMILAIPSYTVLRIIAKEFFGKFTAIKKLTEKLED
;
A
#
# COMPACT_ATOMS: atom_id res chain seq x y z
N MET A 1 -35.30 -30.54 -13.32
CA MET A 1 -34.70 -29.47 -12.48
C MET A 1 -33.30 -29.82 -11.96
N GLN A 2 -32.97 -31.10 -11.72
CA GLN A 2 -31.63 -31.56 -11.30
C GLN A 2 -30.55 -31.50 -12.42
N THR A 3 -30.92 -31.71 -13.69
CA THR A 3 -29.98 -31.68 -14.83
C THR A 3 -29.39 -30.30 -15.12
N LYS A 4 -30.13 -29.21 -14.87
CA LYS A 4 -29.59 -27.84 -14.98
C LYS A 4 -28.55 -27.55 -13.89
N LYS A 5 -28.73 -28.08 -12.68
CA LYS A 5 -27.77 -27.93 -11.56
C LYS A 5 -26.43 -28.63 -11.83
N LEU A 6 -26.45 -29.76 -12.52
CA LEU A 6 -25.24 -30.50 -12.91
C LEU A 6 -24.41 -29.75 -13.97
N LEU A 7 -25.03 -28.90 -14.80
CA LEU A 7 -24.34 -28.14 -15.85
C LEU A 7 -23.62 -26.88 -15.31
N TYR A 8 -24.06 -26.33 -14.18
CA TYR A 8 -23.41 -25.17 -13.57
C TYR A 8 -22.05 -25.48 -12.94
N ILE A 9 -21.84 -26.71 -12.46
CA ILE A 9 -20.58 -27.15 -11.83
C ILE A 9 -19.41 -27.14 -12.83
N PRO A 10 -19.48 -27.78 -14.01
CA PRO A 10 -18.40 -27.73 -14.99
C PRO A 10 -18.20 -26.32 -15.54
N LEU A 11 -19.27 -25.52 -15.70
CA LEU A 11 -19.16 -24.12 -16.09
C LEU A 11 -18.36 -23.30 -15.05
N LEU A 12 -18.63 -23.50 -13.76
CA LEU A 12 -17.90 -22.86 -12.66
C LEU A 12 -16.42 -23.28 -12.63
N LEU A 13 -16.13 -24.56 -12.86
CA LEU A 13 -14.77 -25.07 -12.94
C LEU A 13 -14.00 -24.50 -14.13
N ILE A 14 -14.64 -24.38 -15.29
CA ILE A 14 -14.05 -23.75 -16.48
C ILE A 14 -13.75 -22.28 -16.20
N ILE A 15 -14.70 -21.53 -15.64
CA ILE A 15 -14.47 -20.12 -15.26
C ILE A 15 -13.32 -20.02 -14.26
N GLY A 16 -13.29 -20.86 -13.23
CA GLY A 16 -12.21 -20.91 -12.25
C GLY A 16 -10.85 -21.22 -12.87
N PHE A 17 -10.79 -22.18 -13.79
CA PHE A 17 -9.57 -22.52 -14.52
C PHE A 17 -9.08 -21.35 -15.38
N PHE A 18 -9.97 -20.69 -16.12
CA PHE A 18 -9.63 -19.49 -16.89
C PHE A 18 -9.14 -18.36 -16.00
N MET A 19 -9.77 -18.12 -14.85
CA MET A 19 -9.35 -17.09 -13.90
C MET A 19 -7.97 -17.38 -13.31
N TRP A 20 -7.65 -18.64 -13.03
CA TRP A 20 -6.33 -19.04 -12.55
C TRP A 20 -5.26 -18.93 -13.65
N TYR A 21 -5.56 -19.44 -14.85
CA TYR A 21 -4.63 -19.42 -15.98
C TYR A 21 -4.31 -18.00 -16.47
N PHE A 22 -5.32 -17.11 -16.52
CA PHE A 22 -5.16 -15.71 -16.92
C PHE A 22 -5.04 -14.74 -15.74
N SER A 23 -4.65 -15.24 -14.56
CA SER A 23 -4.58 -14.44 -13.33
C SER A 23 -3.77 -13.15 -13.52
N SER A 24 -2.62 -13.21 -14.19
CA SER A 24 -1.78 -12.02 -14.46
C SER A 24 -2.50 -10.94 -15.28
N ILE A 25 -3.26 -11.33 -16.31
CA ILE A 25 -4.02 -10.38 -17.15
C ILE A 25 -5.15 -9.75 -16.33
N ILE A 26 -5.85 -10.56 -15.53
CA ILE A 26 -6.90 -10.08 -14.63
C ILE A 26 -6.30 -9.08 -13.63
N THR A 27 -5.14 -9.38 -13.05
CA THR A 27 -4.42 -8.45 -12.17
C THR A 27 -4.08 -7.15 -12.88
N TYR A 28 -3.61 -7.18 -14.13
CA TYR A 28 -3.32 -5.96 -14.89
C TYR A 28 -4.58 -5.13 -15.14
N ILE A 29 -5.70 -5.76 -15.48
CA ILE A 29 -6.99 -5.08 -15.67
C ILE A 29 -7.47 -4.45 -14.35
N LEU A 30 -7.35 -5.15 -13.22
CA LEU A 30 -7.73 -4.64 -11.90
C LEU A 30 -6.88 -3.45 -11.47
N ILE A 31 -5.55 -3.53 -11.63
CA ILE A 31 -4.65 -2.41 -11.38
C ILE A 31 -5.02 -1.24 -12.29
N ALA A 32 -5.24 -1.49 -13.58
CA ALA A 32 -5.60 -0.45 -14.53
C ALA A 32 -6.95 0.21 -14.22
N ALA A 33 -7.93 -0.56 -13.70
CA ALA A 33 -9.21 -0.04 -13.23
C ALA A 33 -9.03 0.88 -12.03
N VAL A 34 -8.22 0.50 -11.04
CA VAL A 34 -7.88 1.33 -9.88
C VAL A 34 -7.18 2.63 -10.32
N LEU A 35 -6.17 2.53 -11.18
CA LEU A 35 -5.47 3.70 -11.73
C LEU A 35 -6.39 4.60 -12.56
N SER A 36 -7.34 4.03 -13.31
CA SER A 36 -8.35 4.80 -14.03
C SER A 36 -9.29 5.54 -13.09
N ILE A 37 -9.75 4.90 -12.02
CA ILE A 37 -10.58 5.55 -10.99
C ILE A 37 -9.83 6.73 -10.37
N LEU A 38 -8.56 6.54 -10.03
CA LEU A 38 -7.66 7.58 -9.50
C LEU A 38 -7.45 8.75 -10.48
N GLY A 39 -7.24 8.45 -11.77
CA GLY A 39 -6.95 9.45 -12.80
C GLY A 39 -8.19 10.15 -13.37
N GLN A 40 -9.39 9.56 -13.23
CA GLN A 40 -10.62 10.11 -13.81
C GLN A 40 -10.93 11.56 -13.40
N PRO A 41 -10.78 11.99 -12.13
CA PRO A 41 -10.97 13.39 -11.73
C PRO A 41 -10.02 14.34 -12.48
N LEU A 42 -8.78 13.94 -12.74
CA LEU A 42 -7.80 14.73 -13.48
C LEU A 42 -8.20 14.83 -14.96
N VAL A 43 -8.59 13.72 -15.59
CA VAL A 43 -9.10 13.73 -16.98
C VAL A 43 -10.31 14.64 -17.11
N LYS A 44 -11.27 14.57 -16.18
CA LYS A 44 -12.47 15.43 -16.18
C LYS A 44 -12.10 16.90 -16.01
N ARG A 45 -11.17 17.24 -15.10
CA ARG A 45 -10.69 18.61 -14.95
C ARG A 45 -10.00 19.12 -16.23
N LEU A 46 -9.10 18.33 -16.81
CA LEU A 46 -8.36 18.70 -18.03
C LEU A 46 -9.29 18.84 -19.25
N SER A 47 -10.24 17.93 -19.42
CA SER A 47 -11.22 17.98 -20.54
C SER A 47 -12.24 19.11 -20.40
N ASN A 48 -12.50 19.59 -19.18
CA ASN A 48 -13.35 20.75 -18.92
C ASN A 48 -12.63 22.09 -19.17
N ILE A 49 -11.29 22.11 -19.32
CA ILE A 49 -10.56 23.33 -19.69
C ILE A 49 -10.87 23.65 -21.15
N LYS A 50 -11.61 24.75 -21.37
CA LYS A 50 -11.83 25.31 -22.70
C LYS A 50 -10.74 26.32 -23.01
N ILE A 51 -9.81 25.96 -23.90
CA ILE A 51 -8.89 26.94 -24.49
C ILE A 51 -9.56 27.48 -25.75
N ARG A 52 -10.05 28.72 -25.66
CA ARG A 52 -10.65 29.47 -26.77
C ARG A 52 -11.93 28.82 -27.33
N LYS A 53 -11.86 28.16 -28.51
CA LYS A 53 -12.99 27.50 -29.20
C LYS A 53 -12.85 25.97 -29.32
N HIS A 54 -11.75 25.38 -28.86
CA HIS A 54 -11.53 23.94 -28.90
C HIS A 54 -11.60 23.37 -27.47
N SER A 55 -12.53 22.45 -27.24
CA SER A 55 -12.51 21.63 -26.03
C SER A 55 -11.35 20.65 -26.10
N PHE A 56 -10.66 20.44 -24.98
CA PHE A 56 -9.68 19.36 -24.89
C PHE A 56 -10.38 18.03 -25.16
N SER A 57 -9.93 17.29 -26.17
CA SER A 57 -10.50 15.97 -26.44
C SER A 57 -10.25 15.06 -25.24
N ARG A 58 -11.22 14.21 -24.90
CA ARG A 58 -11.10 13.29 -23.76
C ARG A 58 -9.85 12.39 -23.87
N SER A 59 -9.45 12.07 -25.09
CA SER A 59 -8.21 11.33 -25.38
C SER A 59 -6.97 12.09 -24.95
N LEU A 60 -6.88 13.40 -25.22
CA LEU A 60 -5.74 14.21 -24.77
C LEU A 60 -5.68 14.33 -23.25
N GLY A 61 -6.84 14.52 -22.60
CA GLY A 61 -6.92 14.50 -21.13
C GLY A 61 -6.43 13.17 -20.53
N ALA A 62 -6.79 12.05 -21.16
CA ALA A 62 -6.31 10.72 -20.77
C ALA A 62 -4.79 10.56 -20.94
N VAL A 63 -4.21 10.98 -22.08
CA VAL A 63 -2.74 10.95 -22.30
C VAL A 63 -2.01 11.76 -21.24
N ILE A 64 -2.42 13.01 -21.02
CA ILE A 64 -1.75 13.91 -20.06
C ILE A 64 -1.84 13.32 -18.65
N THR A 65 -3.01 12.81 -18.26
CA THR A 65 -3.18 12.19 -16.93
C THR A 65 -2.29 10.96 -16.77
N LEU A 66 -2.24 10.09 -17.78
CA LEU A 66 -1.38 8.90 -17.77
C LEU A 66 0.10 9.30 -17.65
N LEU A 67 0.56 10.25 -18.44
CA LEU A 67 1.93 10.76 -18.38
C LEU A 67 2.27 11.36 -17.01
N LEU A 68 1.33 12.08 -16.40
CA LEU A 68 1.51 12.67 -15.07
C LEU A 68 1.63 11.57 -14.00
N MET A 69 0.79 10.52 -14.06
CA MET A 69 0.87 9.37 -13.16
C MET A 69 2.18 8.59 -13.32
N ILE A 70 2.60 8.35 -14.57
CA ILE A 70 3.88 7.70 -14.88
C ILE A 70 5.04 8.55 -14.37
N SER A 71 5.01 9.87 -14.62
CA SER A 71 6.03 10.80 -14.15
C SER A 71 6.11 10.82 -12.63
N LEU A 72 4.98 10.81 -11.92
CA LEU A 72 4.94 10.76 -10.46
C LEU A 72 5.55 9.45 -9.93
N PHE A 73 5.21 8.32 -10.56
CA PHE A 73 5.77 7.01 -10.20
C PHE A 73 7.29 6.98 -10.37
N PHE A 74 7.81 7.42 -11.52
CA PHE A 74 9.26 7.49 -11.76
C PHE A 74 9.96 8.52 -10.87
N ALA A 75 9.32 9.65 -10.57
CA ALA A 75 9.87 10.65 -9.65
C ALA A 75 10.02 10.08 -8.23
N LEU A 76 9.00 9.36 -7.73
CA LEU A 76 9.09 8.65 -6.45
C LEU A 76 10.17 7.58 -6.50
N PHE A 77 10.27 6.80 -7.58
CA PHE A 77 11.29 5.77 -7.71
C PHE A 77 12.71 6.37 -7.69
N LEU A 78 12.95 7.43 -8.48
CA LEU A 78 14.22 8.15 -8.54
C LEU A 78 14.57 8.85 -7.22
N LEU A 79 13.57 9.22 -6.42
CA LEU A 79 13.79 9.76 -5.07
C LEU A 79 14.14 8.65 -4.08
N LEU A 80 13.38 7.55 -4.07
CA LEU A 80 13.49 6.48 -3.08
C LEU A 80 14.71 5.59 -3.25
N VAL A 81 15.04 5.18 -4.48
CA VAL A 81 16.15 4.25 -4.76
C VAL A 81 17.50 4.78 -4.26
N PRO A 82 17.95 6.00 -4.61
CA PRO A 82 19.24 6.51 -4.12
C PRO A 82 19.23 6.72 -2.61
N ILE A 83 18.09 7.07 -2.02
CA ILE A 83 17.96 7.15 -0.56
C ILE A 83 18.20 5.79 0.08
N ILE A 84 17.48 4.75 -0.37
CA ILE A 84 17.62 3.40 0.16
C ILE A 84 19.06 2.91 -0.05
N TYR A 85 19.64 3.18 -1.22
CA TYR A 85 21.03 2.82 -1.53
C TYR A 85 22.02 3.52 -0.60
N ASN A 86 21.94 4.85 -0.46
CA ASN A 86 22.83 5.62 0.41
C ASN A 86 22.66 5.21 1.87
N GLN A 87 21.44 4.92 2.29
CA GLN A 87 21.13 4.46 3.62
C GLN A 87 21.70 3.06 3.89
N ALA A 88 21.51 2.12 2.96
CA ALA A 88 22.11 0.78 3.03
C ALA A 88 23.63 0.85 3.03
N ALA A 89 24.22 1.77 2.24
CA ALA A 89 25.66 2.01 2.22
C ALA A 89 26.17 2.59 3.55
N LEU A 90 25.42 3.49 4.19
CA LEU A 90 25.73 3.96 5.55
C LEU A 90 25.70 2.80 6.54
N PHE A 91 24.65 1.98 6.52
CA PHE A 91 24.55 0.79 7.37
C PHE A 91 25.71 -0.20 7.15
N SER A 92 26.17 -0.37 5.90
CA SER A 92 27.31 -1.23 5.56
C SER A 92 28.66 -0.71 6.07
N LYS A 93 28.76 0.59 6.36
CA LYS A 93 29.97 1.25 6.86
C LYS A 93 29.96 1.42 8.38
N ILE A 94 28.85 1.10 9.04
CA ILE A 94 28.83 1.08 10.50
C ILE A 94 29.74 -0.07 10.95
N ASP A 95 30.82 0.29 11.61
CA ASP A 95 31.71 -0.67 12.24
C ASP A 95 30.89 -1.47 13.26
N VAL A 96 30.78 -2.80 13.05
CA VAL A 96 29.96 -3.69 13.88
C VAL A 96 30.36 -3.58 15.36
N ASN A 97 31.61 -3.21 15.62
CA ASN A 97 32.15 -2.94 16.95
C ASN A 97 31.55 -1.70 17.64
N ILE A 98 31.22 -0.64 16.89
CA ILE A 98 30.58 0.58 17.43
C ILE A 98 29.10 0.29 17.72
N LEU A 99 28.42 -0.44 16.84
CA LEU A 99 27.03 -0.86 17.07
C LEU A 99 26.92 -1.82 18.27
N SER A 100 27.84 -2.78 18.40
CA SER A 100 27.93 -3.69 19.56
C SER A 100 28.22 -2.91 20.85
N ASN A 101 29.08 -1.89 20.84
CA ASN A 101 29.37 -1.10 22.03
C ASN A 101 28.25 -0.13 22.43
N SER A 102 27.59 0.54 21.47
CA SER A 102 26.49 1.48 21.77
C SER A 102 25.18 0.78 22.16
N PHE A 103 24.97 -0.48 21.76
CA PHE A 103 23.80 -1.28 22.12
C PHE A 103 24.11 -2.39 23.16
N LYS A 104 25.35 -2.52 23.63
CA LYS A 104 25.79 -3.57 24.57
C LYS A 104 25.01 -3.59 25.87
N GLU A 105 24.77 -2.43 26.47
CA GLU A 105 24.01 -2.33 27.72
C GLU A 105 22.51 -2.66 27.53
N PRO A 106 21.79 -2.08 26.55
CA PRO A 106 20.41 -2.47 26.25
C PRO A 106 20.26 -3.97 25.93
N ILE A 107 21.19 -4.53 25.14
CA ILE A 107 21.22 -5.97 24.81
C ILE A 107 21.50 -6.79 26.06
N GLY A 108 22.47 -6.38 26.90
CA GLY A 108 22.80 -7.05 28.16
C GLY A 108 21.65 -7.04 29.18
N LEU A 109 20.80 -6.01 29.18
CA LEU A 109 19.59 -5.96 30.00
C LEU A 109 18.51 -6.92 29.50
N ILE A 110 18.34 -7.03 28.18
CA ILE A 110 17.42 -8.01 27.56
C ILE A 110 17.92 -9.43 27.79
N GLU A 111 19.22 -9.68 27.63
CA GLU A 111 19.86 -10.96 27.91
C GLU A 111 19.70 -11.34 29.39
N ASN A 112 19.97 -10.43 30.34
CA ASN A 112 19.73 -10.70 31.76
C ASN A 112 18.26 -10.99 32.07
N PHE A 113 17.32 -10.33 31.39
CA PHE A 113 15.89 -10.60 31.53
C PHE A 113 15.52 -11.98 30.98
N VAL A 114 16.07 -12.37 29.83
CA VAL A 114 15.83 -13.65 29.15
C VAL A 114 16.48 -14.83 29.89
N TYR A 115 17.70 -14.66 30.42
CA TYR A 115 18.39 -15.63 31.27
C TYR A 115 17.67 -15.79 32.63
N LYS A 116 17.17 -14.70 33.22
CA LYS A 116 16.42 -14.74 34.49
C LYS A 116 15.10 -15.51 34.37
N TYR A 117 14.53 -15.64 33.16
CA TYR A 117 13.27 -16.34 32.91
C TYR A 117 13.42 -17.65 32.08
N ASN A 118 14.64 -18.15 31.86
CA ASN A 118 14.94 -19.44 31.20
C ASN A 118 14.26 -19.62 29.82
N ILE A 119 14.22 -18.56 29.01
CA ILE A 119 13.53 -18.60 27.69
C ILE A 119 14.48 -19.08 26.57
N ILE A 120 15.81 -19.01 26.75
CA ILE A 120 16.83 -19.39 25.74
C ILE A 120 18.00 -20.13 26.42
N GLY A 121 18.59 -21.11 25.75
CA GLY A 121 19.74 -21.89 26.24
C GLY A 121 21.08 -21.14 26.18
N PRO A 122 22.09 -21.56 26.97
CA PRO A 122 23.30 -20.78 27.31
C PRO A 122 24.29 -20.48 26.17
N ASN A 123 24.05 -20.92 24.93
CA ASN A 123 25.04 -20.89 23.84
C ASN A 123 24.56 -20.21 22.54
N GLU A 124 23.42 -19.51 22.54
CA GLU A 124 22.98 -18.71 21.38
C GLU A 124 22.87 -17.23 21.75
N THR A 125 23.91 -16.46 21.43
CA THR A 125 23.88 -15.00 21.53
C THR A 125 23.17 -14.41 20.32
N ILE A 126 22.28 -13.44 20.58
CA ILE A 126 21.58 -12.63 19.55
C ILE A 126 22.58 -12.00 18.56
N GLU A 127 23.78 -11.68 19.03
CA GLU A 127 24.91 -11.17 18.24
C GLU A 127 25.33 -12.10 17.09
N THR A 128 25.32 -13.42 17.29
CA THR A 128 25.73 -14.39 16.26
C THR A 128 24.65 -14.57 15.18
N THR A 129 23.37 -14.48 15.55
CA THR A 129 22.25 -14.60 14.60
C THR A 129 22.08 -13.32 13.77
N ILE A 130 22.32 -12.15 14.37
CA ILE A 130 22.27 -10.86 13.66
C ILE A 130 23.48 -10.74 12.70
N SER A 131 24.69 -11.05 13.16
CA SER A 131 25.90 -10.96 12.33
C SER A 131 25.89 -11.94 11.15
N THR A 132 25.44 -13.18 11.35
CA THR A 132 25.33 -14.18 10.26
C THR A 132 24.25 -13.81 9.24
N LYS A 133 23.07 -13.33 9.67
CA LYS A 133 22.02 -12.87 8.74
C LYS A 133 22.42 -11.62 7.98
N LEU A 134 23.08 -10.65 8.63
CA LEU A 134 23.60 -9.45 7.97
C LEU A 134 24.71 -9.80 6.96
N MET A 135 25.66 -10.69 7.30
CA MET A 135 26.68 -11.14 6.36
C MET A 135 26.12 -11.94 5.17
N THR A 136 25.04 -12.71 5.39
CA THR A 136 24.36 -13.45 4.32
C THR A 136 23.69 -12.49 3.32
N ILE A 137 23.11 -11.38 3.80
CA ILE A 137 22.55 -10.32 2.95
C ILE A 137 23.67 -9.57 2.18
N MET A 138 24.87 -9.46 2.74
CA MET A 138 25.98 -8.66 2.20
C MET A 138 26.99 -9.42 1.31
N SER A 139 26.87 -10.74 1.17
CA SER A 139 27.83 -11.53 0.37
C SER A 139 27.76 -11.23 -1.14
N LEU A 140 28.92 -10.88 -1.73
CA LEU A 140 29.09 -10.49 -3.15
C LEU A 140 28.75 -11.61 -4.17
N SER A 141 28.62 -12.87 -3.74
CA SER A 141 28.16 -13.97 -4.60
C SER A 141 26.72 -13.80 -5.08
N ASN A 142 25.96 -12.90 -4.45
CA ASN A 142 24.60 -12.55 -4.85
C ASN A 142 24.57 -11.47 -5.94
N VAL A 143 25.67 -10.82 -6.31
CA VAL A 143 25.62 -9.73 -7.31
C VAL A 143 25.27 -10.28 -8.70
N SER A 144 25.77 -11.45 -9.08
CA SER A 144 25.43 -12.12 -10.34
C SER A 144 24.02 -12.72 -10.34
N SER A 145 23.53 -13.23 -9.21
CA SER A 145 22.14 -13.71 -9.07
C SER A 145 21.14 -12.55 -9.01
N ILE A 146 21.51 -11.43 -8.38
CA ILE A 146 20.77 -10.16 -8.40
C ILE A 146 20.76 -9.60 -9.82
N LEU A 147 21.88 -9.59 -10.55
CA LEU A 147 21.93 -9.15 -11.95
C LEU A 147 21.07 -10.02 -12.87
N ASN A 148 21.13 -11.35 -12.74
CA ASN A 148 20.27 -12.26 -13.52
C ASN A 148 18.78 -12.12 -13.12
N SER A 149 18.49 -11.89 -11.84
CA SER A 149 17.14 -11.58 -11.36
C SER A 149 16.65 -10.22 -11.87
N LEU A 150 17.53 -9.22 -11.97
CA LEU A 150 17.23 -7.91 -12.54
C LEU A 150 16.92 -8.02 -14.04
N ILE A 151 17.67 -8.84 -14.79
CA ILE A 151 17.41 -9.06 -16.22
C ILE A 151 16.06 -9.76 -16.44
N GLY A 152 15.76 -10.84 -15.70
CA GLY A 152 14.43 -11.50 -15.76
C GLY A 152 13.28 -10.64 -15.24
N PHE A 153 13.55 -9.77 -14.26
CA PHE A 153 12.59 -8.78 -13.75
C PHE A 153 12.30 -7.70 -14.78
N THR A 154 13.30 -7.24 -15.55
CA THR A 154 13.10 -6.17 -16.54
C THR A 154 12.11 -6.58 -17.63
N SER A 155 12.23 -7.79 -18.21
CA SER A 155 11.30 -8.22 -19.27
C SER A 155 9.85 -8.32 -18.79
N SER A 156 9.64 -8.92 -17.61
CA SER A 156 8.30 -9.08 -17.02
C SER A 156 7.71 -7.75 -16.56
N PHE A 157 8.56 -6.86 -16.03
CA PHE A 157 8.18 -5.50 -15.63
C PHE A 157 7.75 -4.66 -16.84
N PHE A 158 8.50 -4.65 -17.94
CA PHE A 158 8.14 -3.88 -19.13
C PHE A 158 6.81 -4.35 -19.74
N VAL A 159 6.57 -5.67 -19.78
CA VAL A 159 5.29 -6.22 -20.25
C VAL A 159 4.14 -5.77 -19.36
N ALA A 160 4.27 -5.91 -18.04
CA ALA A 160 3.25 -5.48 -17.09
C ALA A 160 3.01 -3.96 -17.14
N PHE A 161 4.09 -3.17 -17.13
CA PHE A 161 4.04 -1.71 -17.19
C PHE A 161 3.35 -1.22 -18.47
N PHE A 162 3.69 -1.80 -19.62
CA PHE A 162 3.07 -1.45 -20.89
C PHE A 162 1.60 -1.86 -20.92
N ALA A 163 1.28 -3.09 -20.52
CA ALA A 163 -0.10 -3.59 -20.48
C ALA A 163 -0.99 -2.75 -19.55
N ILE A 164 -0.54 -2.50 -18.32
CA ILE A 164 -1.27 -1.68 -17.34
C ILE A 164 -1.45 -0.26 -17.89
N SER A 165 -0.38 0.38 -18.39
CA SER A 165 -0.46 1.75 -18.93
C SER A 165 -1.41 1.83 -20.12
N PHE A 166 -1.37 0.85 -21.01
CA PHE A 166 -2.24 0.77 -22.18
C PHE A 166 -3.70 0.61 -21.77
N ILE A 167 -4.02 -0.34 -20.88
CA ILE A 167 -5.39 -0.55 -20.40
C ILE A 167 -5.90 0.68 -19.64
N THR A 168 -5.05 1.27 -18.77
CA THR A 168 -5.39 2.50 -18.04
C THR A 168 -5.70 3.65 -19.00
N PHE A 169 -4.93 3.82 -20.08
CA PHE A 169 -5.21 4.85 -21.08
C PHE A 169 -6.61 4.67 -21.69
N PHE A 170 -6.97 3.45 -22.10
CA PHE A 170 -8.30 3.19 -22.67
C PHE A 170 -9.43 3.41 -21.66
N PHE A 171 -9.25 2.97 -20.40
CA PHE A 171 -10.24 3.19 -19.34
C PHE A 171 -10.35 4.67 -18.91
N LEU A 172 -9.29 5.46 -19.04
CA LEU A 172 -9.32 6.92 -18.82
C LEU A 172 -10.01 7.64 -19.98
N LYS A 173 -9.74 7.20 -21.22
CA LYS A 173 -10.32 7.75 -22.45
C LYS A 173 -11.83 7.47 -22.51
N ASP A 174 -12.27 6.26 -22.16
CA ASP A 174 -13.67 5.87 -22.09
C ASP A 174 -14.00 5.28 -20.70
N ASP A 175 -14.67 6.09 -19.87
CA ASP A 175 -15.03 5.72 -18.51
C ASP A 175 -16.15 4.70 -18.38
N LYS A 176 -16.81 4.37 -19.49
CA LYS A 176 -17.85 3.33 -19.58
C LYS A 176 -17.30 2.02 -20.13
N MET A 177 -16.12 2.00 -20.73
CA MET A 177 -15.53 0.81 -21.34
C MET A 177 -15.48 -0.38 -20.38
N PHE A 178 -15.02 -0.17 -19.15
CA PHE A 178 -14.94 -1.25 -18.15
C PHE A 178 -16.33 -1.78 -17.76
N LEU A 179 -17.32 -0.89 -17.60
CA LEU A 179 -18.71 -1.29 -17.38
C LEU A 179 -19.26 -2.10 -18.57
N HIS A 180 -19.02 -1.65 -19.81
CA HIS A 180 -19.50 -2.34 -21.00
C HIS A 180 -18.89 -3.74 -21.13
N ILE A 181 -17.61 -3.92 -20.81
CA ILE A 181 -16.95 -5.23 -20.78
C ILE A 181 -17.66 -6.14 -19.77
N ILE A 182 -17.87 -5.68 -18.53
CA ILE A 182 -18.55 -6.46 -17.49
C ILE A 182 -19.98 -6.80 -17.92
N MET A 183 -20.72 -5.84 -18.47
CA MET A 183 -22.10 -6.04 -18.93
C MET A 183 -22.18 -7.04 -20.09
N SER A 184 -21.19 -7.08 -20.99
CA SER A 184 -21.13 -8.04 -22.09
C SER A 184 -20.92 -9.48 -21.64
N LEU A 185 -20.28 -9.67 -20.48
CA LEU A 185 -20.06 -10.98 -19.86
C LEU A 185 -21.20 -11.37 -18.90
N THR A 186 -22.12 -10.45 -18.62
CA THR A 186 -23.18 -10.63 -17.63
C THR A 186 -24.47 -11.13 -18.29
N PRO A 187 -25.07 -12.25 -17.82
CA PRO A 187 -26.38 -12.70 -18.29
C PRO A 187 -27.44 -11.61 -18.11
N ILE A 188 -28.36 -11.49 -19.08
CA ILE A 188 -29.41 -10.46 -19.14
C ILE A 188 -30.20 -10.36 -17.81
N ALA A 189 -30.45 -11.50 -17.17
CA ALA A 189 -31.18 -11.58 -15.90
C ALA A 189 -30.51 -10.86 -14.71
N TYR A 190 -29.21 -10.60 -14.76
CA TYR A 190 -28.44 -9.97 -13.67
C TYR A 190 -27.83 -8.61 -14.07
N GLN A 191 -28.16 -8.11 -15.26
CA GLN A 191 -27.55 -6.89 -15.79
C GLN A 191 -27.85 -5.64 -14.94
N THR A 192 -29.04 -5.57 -14.33
CA THR A 192 -29.43 -4.44 -13.49
C THR A 192 -28.63 -4.42 -12.19
N GLU A 193 -28.55 -5.57 -11.53
CA GLU A 193 -27.83 -5.80 -10.27
C GLU A 193 -26.33 -5.57 -10.44
N ILE A 194 -25.72 -6.12 -11.49
CA ILE A 194 -24.29 -5.93 -11.78
C ILE A 194 -23.97 -4.48 -12.12
N LYS A 195 -24.86 -3.79 -12.86
CA LYS A 195 -24.71 -2.36 -13.12
C LYS A 195 -24.79 -1.54 -11.83
N HIS A 196 -25.71 -1.89 -10.93
CA HIS A 196 -25.82 -1.24 -9.62
C HIS A 196 -24.55 -1.42 -8.80
N ILE A 197 -24.09 -2.67 -8.63
CA ILE A 197 -22.82 -3.02 -7.95
C ILE A 197 -21.65 -2.23 -8.55
N PHE A 198 -21.54 -2.18 -9.88
CA PHE A 198 -20.45 -1.47 -10.54
C PHE A 198 -20.44 0.02 -10.20
N LEU A 199 -21.61 0.67 -10.26
CA LEU A 199 -21.73 2.10 -10.00
C LEU A 199 -21.45 2.43 -8.54
N GLU A 200 -21.95 1.61 -7.60
CA GLU A 200 -21.70 1.75 -6.17
C GLU A 200 -20.21 1.52 -5.83
N CYS A 201 -19.60 0.46 -6.38
CA CYS A 201 -18.16 0.22 -6.27
C CYS A 201 -17.36 1.41 -6.81
N LYS A 202 -17.67 1.88 -8.03
CA LYS A 202 -16.97 3.01 -8.65
C LYS A 202 -17.06 4.27 -7.78
N HIS A 203 -18.22 4.55 -7.21
CA HIS A 203 -18.42 5.70 -6.33
C HIS A 203 -17.58 5.58 -5.04
N LEU A 204 -17.71 4.48 -4.30
CA LEU A 204 -17.03 4.28 -3.01
C LEU A 204 -15.51 4.18 -3.17
N LEU A 205 -15.02 3.42 -4.16
CA LEU A 205 -13.58 3.30 -4.42
C LEU A 205 -13.00 4.64 -4.90
N SER A 206 -13.73 5.41 -5.73
CA SER A 206 -13.26 6.73 -6.15
C SER A 206 -13.13 7.70 -4.98
N HIS A 207 -14.07 7.67 -4.03
CA HIS A 207 -13.99 8.47 -2.83
C HIS A 207 -12.82 8.02 -1.95
N TYR A 208 -12.74 6.71 -1.66
CA TYR A 208 -11.68 6.11 -0.85
C TYR A 208 -10.28 6.47 -1.37
N PHE A 209 -10.00 6.23 -2.65
CA PHE A 209 -8.68 6.47 -3.21
C PHE A 209 -8.31 7.96 -3.21
N ARG A 210 -9.28 8.86 -3.44
CA ARG A 210 -9.04 10.31 -3.36
C ARG A 210 -8.71 10.74 -1.93
N SER A 211 -9.49 10.24 -0.96
CA SER A 211 -9.27 10.45 0.46
C SER A 211 -7.88 9.95 0.88
N LEU A 212 -7.53 8.73 0.47
CA LEU A 212 -6.23 8.11 0.75
C LEU A 212 -5.05 8.90 0.19
N CYS A 213 -5.12 9.36 -1.07
CA CYS A 213 -4.05 10.16 -1.65
C CYS A 213 -3.87 11.49 -0.92
N LEU A 214 -4.96 12.16 -0.56
CA LEU A 214 -4.92 13.43 0.17
C LEU A 214 -4.35 13.23 1.58
N ASP A 215 -4.80 12.19 2.26
CA ASP A 215 -4.35 11.82 3.60
C ASP A 215 -2.84 11.52 3.65
N VAL A 216 -2.36 10.65 2.76
CA VAL A 216 -0.93 10.32 2.66
C VAL A 216 -0.08 11.55 2.40
N LEU A 217 -0.53 12.48 1.55
CA LEU A 217 0.18 13.73 1.29
C LEU A 217 0.24 14.64 2.53
N ILE A 218 -0.87 14.74 3.28
CA ILE A 218 -0.91 15.53 4.51
C ILE A 218 0.01 14.90 5.56
N VAL A 219 -0.13 13.61 5.84
CA VAL A 219 0.67 12.90 6.85
C VAL A 219 2.15 12.95 6.49
N MET A 220 2.51 12.72 5.23
CA MET A 220 3.89 12.87 4.73
C MET A 220 4.45 14.27 5.00
N THR A 221 3.65 15.31 4.76
CA THR A 221 4.06 16.70 4.99
C THR A 221 4.21 16.99 6.48
N LEU A 222 3.25 16.56 7.30
CA LEU A 222 3.29 16.75 8.75
C LEU A 222 4.48 16.02 9.40
N ILE A 223 4.77 14.79 8.99
CA ILE A 223 5.94 14.06 9.50
C ILE A 223 7.21 14.77 9.06
N THR A 224 7.31 15.21 7.80
CA THR A 224 8.47 15.98 7.32
C THR A 224 8.70 17.23 8.18
N ILE A 225 7.66 18.02 8.42
CA ILE A 225 7.73 19.23 9.24
C ILE A 225 8.11 18.89 10.68
N GLY A 226 7.48 17.88 11.29
CA GLY A 226 7.76 17.47 12.66
C GLY A 226 9.20 17.00 12.85
N MET A 227 9.74 16.21 11.91
CA MET A 227 11.14 15.77 11.92
C MET A 227 12.11 16.95 11.70
N TYR A 228 11.73 17.91 10.84
CA TYR A 228 12.53 19.12 10.62
C TYR A 228 12.60 19.99 11.88
N ILE A 229 11.49 20.14 12.61
CA ILE A 229 11.44 20.88 13.89
C ILE A 229 12.36 20.25 14.95
N ILE A 230 12.48 18.93 14.99
CA ILE A 230 13.40 18.23 15.90
C ILE A 230 14.87 18.40 15.48
N GLY A 231 15.14 18.85 14.24
CA GLY A 231 16.48 19.08 13.71
C GLY A 231 17.07 17.90 12.94
N LEU A 232 16.24 16.96 12.46
CA LEU A 232 16.73 15.83 11.67
C LEU A 232 17.06 16.25 10.24
N LYS A 233 18.32 16.08 9.83
CA LYS A 233 18.79 16.41 8.46
C LYS A 233 18.05 15.62 7.37
N ASN A 234 17.60 14.40 7.69
CA ASN A 234 16.85 13.53 6.81
C ASN A 234 15.33 13.62 7.02
N ALA A 235 14.81 14.73 7.55
CA ALA A 235 13.39 14.94 7.82
C ALA A 235 12.48 14.66 6.61
N LEU A 236 12.83 15.16 5.43
CA LEU A 236 12.05 14.92 4.19
C LEU A 236 12.03 13.44 3.83
N ILE A 237 13.16 12.75 3.97
CA ILE A 237 13.27 11.33 3.68
C ILE A 237 12.39 10.52 4.63
N ILE A 238 12.48 10.82 5.92
CA ILE A 238 11.66 10.18 6.96
C ILE A 238 10.19 10.44 6.68
N GLY A 239 9.81 11.68 6.40
CA GLY A 239 8.42 12.04 6.13
C GLY A 239 7.86 11.34 4.89
N VAL A 240 8.61 11.27 3.79
CA VAL A 240 8.22 10.55 2.58
C VAL A 240 8.04 9.06 2.87
N LEU A 241 9.06 8.40 3.41
CA LEU A 241 9.01 6.95 3.63
C LEU A 241 7.98 6.55 4.69
N ALA A 242 7.96 7.22 5.84
CA ALA A 242 7.03 6.91 6.91
C ALA A 242 5.59 7.32 6.54
N GLY A 243 5.40 8.48 5.90
CA GLY A 243 4.09 8.94 5.43
C GLY A 243 3.50 8.05 4.35
N MET A 244 4.32 7.52 3.43
CA MET A 244 3.86 6.54 2.43
C MET A 244 3.35 5.25 3.06
N MET A 245 3.88 4.84 4.23
CA MET A 245 3.39 3.65 4.93
C MET A 245 1.96 3.86 5.46
N ASN A 246 1.49 5.10 5.64
CA ASN A 246 0.11 5.39 6.07
C ASN A 246 -0.96 4.88 5.09
N VAL A 247 -0.55 4.52 3.85
CA VAL A 247 -1.41 3.81 2.89
C VAL A 247 -2.00 2.52 3.48
N ILE A 248 -1.29 1.87 4.42
CA ILE A 248 -1.70 0.62 5.05
C ILE A 248 -2.27 0.92 6.45
N PRO A 249 -3.60 0.83 6.65
CA PRO A 249 -4.22 1.16 7.93
C PRO A 249 -3.68 0.28 9.07
N TYR A 250 -3.51 0.87 10.26
CA TYR A 250 -2.96 0.25 11.48
C TYR A 250 -1.51 -0.20 11.39
N VAL A 251 -1.16 -0.98 10.36
CA VAL A 251 0.18 -1.55 10.16
C VAL A 251 1.18 -0.47 9.73
N GLY A 252 0.73 0.48 8.92
CA GLY A 252 1.53 1.58 8.40
C GLY A 252 2.19 2.44 9.47
N VAL A 253 1.49 2.63 10.60
CA VAL A 253 2.00 3.37 11.76
C VAL A 253 3.25 2.72 12.34
N PHE A 254 3.22 1.39 12.48
CA PHE A 254 4.36 0.64 13.03
C PHE A 254 5.53 0.58 12.04
N ILE A 255 5.26 0.31 10.76
CA ILE A 255 6.30 0.25 9.73
C ILE A 255 6.92 1.65 9.55
N GLY A 256 6.09 2.69 9.42
CA GLY A 256 6.54 4.07 9.26
C GLY A 256 7.31 4.56 10.48
N GLY A 257 6.86 4.21 11.69
CA GLY A 257 7.58 4.51 12.93
C GLY A 257 8.94 3.82 13.01
N ALA A 258 9.01 2.53 12.64
CA ALA A 258 10.28 1.81 12.57
C ALA A 258 11.25 2.47 11.57
N ILE A 259 10.76 2.83 10.38
CA ILE A 259 11.56 3.54 9.38
C ILE A 259 12.05 4.89 9.92
N ALA A 260 11.16 5.67 10.55
CA ALA A 260 11.51 6.97 11.09
C ALA A 260 12.59 6.89 12.18
N ILE A 261 12.49 5.91 13.08
CA ILE A 261 13.49 5.67 14.13
C ILE A 261 14.82 5.23 13.50
N LEU A 262 14.81 4.22 12.62
CA LEU A 262 16.01 3.71 11.97
C LEU A 262 16.77 4.81 11.22
N LEU A 263 16.04 5.60 10.43
CA LEU A 263 16.62 6.69 9.66
C LEU A 263 17.06 7.85 10.56
N GLY A 264 16.24 8.25 11.54
CA GLY A 264 16.58 9.32 12.47
C GLY A 264 17.85 9.04 13.27
N LEU A 265 18.07 7.77 13.63
CA LEU A 265 19.27 7.33 14.34
C LEU A 265 20.49 7.16 13.45
N SER A 266 20.32 6.78 12.18
CA SER A 266 21.43 6.42 11.31
C SER A 266 22.51 7.50 11.11
N GLY A 267 22.15 8.79 11.17
CA GLY A 267 23.09 9.90 11.07
C GLY A 267 23.67 10.36 12.41
N ASN A 268 23.28 9.72 13.51
CA ASN A 268 23.55 10.13 14.90
C ASN A 268 24.07 8.96 15.75
N LEU A 269 24.63 7.92 15.12
CA LEU A 269 25.07 6.68 15.79
C LEU A 269 26.27 6.88 16.72
N GLU A 270 27.00 7.99 16.56
CA GLU A 270 28.12 8.36 17.43
C GLU A 270 27.67 8.96 18.77
N MET A 271 26.37 9.24 18.93
CA MET A 271 25.82 9.76 20.19
C MET A 271 25.77 8.65 21.25
N ASP A 272 26.07 9.03 22.50
CA ASP A 272 25.84 8.16 23.66
C ASP A 272 24.34 7.79 23.80
N PHE A 273 24.07 6.55 24.22
CA PHE A 273 22.72 6.00 24.20
C PHE A 273 21.76 6.75 25.12
N TYR A 274 22.16 6.99 26.37
CA TYR A 274 21.27 7.56 27.38
C TYR A 274 21.14 9.07 27.25
N THR A 275 22.24 9.76 26.93
CA THR A 275 22.26 11.22 26.87
C THR A 275 21.86 11.77 25.51
N GLY A 276 21.99 10.97 24.44
CA GLY A 276 21.75 11.39 23.06
C GLY A 276 20.65 10.60 22.34
N MET A 277 20.85 9.30 22.13
CA MET A 277 19.96 8.49 21.29
C MET A 277 18.56 8.34 21.90
N LEU A 278 18.46 8.03 23.19
CA LEU A 278 17.19 7.79 23.86
C LEU A 278 16.28 9.05 23.87
N PRO A 279 16.77 10.26 24.20
CA PRO A 279 16.01 11.49 24.01
C PRO A 279 15.58 11.74 22.56
N LEU A 280 16.43 11.42 21.58
CA LEU A 280 16.10 11.58 20.16
C LEU A 280 14.98 10.64 19.73
N ILE A 281 15.03 9.36 20.13
CA ILE A 281 13.94 8.39 19.91
C ILE A 281 12.65 8.91 20.55
N GLY A 282 12.73 9.41 21.79
CA GLY A 282 11.60 10.01 22.48
C GLY A 282 10.96 11.16 21.70
N LYS A 283 11.75 12.07 21.13
CA LYS A 283 11.26 13.17 20.28
C LYS A 283 10.61 12.65 18.99
N ILE A 284 11.25 11.70 18.30
CA ILE A 284 10.71 11.07 17.07
C ILE A 284 9.35 10.42 17.38
N CYS A 285 9.28 9.59 18.42
CA CYS A 285 8.05 8.94 18.86
C CYS A 285 6.97 9.95 19.23
N LEU A 286 7.32 11.03 19.93
CA LEU A 286 6.37 12.08 20.30
C LEU A 286 5.75 12.71 19.05
N VAL A 287 6.56 13.11 18.07
CA VAL A 287 6.06 13.68 16.80
C VAL A 287 5.16 12.69 16.07
N LEU A 288 5.57 11.43 15.95
CA LEU A 288 4.77 10.41 15.29
C LEU A 288 3.43 10.19 16.01
N ILE A 289 3.44 10.06 17.34
CA ILE A 289 2.22 9.87 18.13
C ILE A 289 1.29 11.08 17.98
N SER A 290 1.83 12.31 18.07
CA SER A 290 1.03 13.52 17.87
C SER A 290 0.37 13.56 16.49
N ILE A 291 1.11 13.21 15.44
CA ILE A 291 0.57 13.17 14.08
C ILE A 291 -0.46 12.05 13.92
N ASN A 292 -0.25 10.87 14.50
CA ASN A 292 -1.22 9.76 14.46
C ASN A 292 -2.51 10.10 15.21
N ILE A 293 -2.42 10.81 16.33
CA ILE A 293 -3.60 11.31 17.06
C ILE A 293 -4.33 12.35 16.21
N LEU A 294 -3.60 13.28 15.60
CA LEU A 294 -4.17 14.26 14.68
C LEU A 294 -4.85 13.58 13.50
N ASP A 295 -4.23 12.54 12.94
CA ASP A 295 -4.80 11.75 11.86
C ASP A 295 -6.11 11.09 12.28
N GLY A 296 -6.09 10.32 13.38
CA GLY A 296 -7.27 9.61 13.86
C GLY A 296 -8.44 10.51 14.28
N ILE A 297 -8.16 11.67 14.87
CA ILE A 297 -9.21 12.55 15.41
C ILE A 297 -9.70 13.58 14.39
N PHE A 298 -8.81 14.12 13.55
CA PHE A 298 -9.16 15.22 12.63
C PHE A 298 -9.19 14.77 11.17
N LEU A 299 -8.12 14.15 10.68
CA LEU A 299 -8.01 13.81 9.25
C LEU A 299 -8.98 12.69 8.88
N GLN A 300 -9.10 11.65 9.69
CA GLN A 300 -10.00 10.54 9.43
C GLN A 300 -11.47 10.98 9.34
N PRO A 301 -12.04 11.71 10.32
CA PRO A 301 -13.43 12.15 10.20
C PRO A 301 -13.65 13.17 9.08
N THR A 302 -12.68 14.04 8.76
CA THR A 302 -12.85 15.07 7.74
C THR A 302 -12.64 14.55 6.31
N ILE A 303 -11.73 13.61 6.12
CA ILE A 303 -11.31 13.11 4.80
C ILE A 303 -12.00 11.78 4.47
N TYR A 304 -12.19 10.90 5.47
CA TYR A 304 -12.70 9.53 5.25
C TYR A 304 -14.19 9.34 5.56
N SER A 305 -14.89 10.36 6.09
CA SER A 305 -16.22 10.28 6.74
C SER A 305 -17.26 9.34 6.09
N ASN A 306 -17.24 9.14 4.77
CA ASN A 306 -18.24 8.35 4.03
C ASN A 306 -17.67 7.18 3.19
N SER A 307 -16.36 6.89 3.23
CA SER A 307 -15.72 6.10 2.15
C SER A 307 -15.87 4.58 2.26
N VAL A 308 -15.88 4.02 3.47
CA VAL A 308 -15.81 2.56 3.68
C VAL A 308 -16.89 2.06 4.65
N LYS A 309 -17.42 2.93 5.51
CA LYS A 309 -18.54 2.65 6.45
C LYS A 309 -18.48 1.25 7.11
N ALA A 310 -17.27 0.78 7.42
CA ALA A 310 -17.00 -0.56 7.94
C ALA A 310 -16.59 -0.45 9.41
N HIS A 311 -16.78 -1.52 10.18
CA HIS A 311 -16.33 -1.54 11.56
C HIS A 311 -14.79 -1.66 11.59
N PRO A 312 -14.08 -0.93 12.48
CA PRO A 312 -12.61 -1.03 12.60
C PRO A 312 -12.08 -2.47 12.71
N LEU A 313 -12.78 -3.32 13.48
CA LEU A 313 -12.47 -4.74 13.60
C LEU A 313 -12.54 -5.50 12.27
N GLU A 314 -13.51 -5.20 11.40
CA GLU A 314 -13.62 -5.84 10.09
C GLU A 314 -12.42 -5.49 9.22
N ILE A 315 -12.06 -4.20 9.18
CA ILE A 315 -10.90 -3.72 8.42
C ILE A 315 -9.62 -4.40 8.92
N PHE A 316 -9.43 -4.46 10.25
CA PHE A 316 -8.28 -5.13 10.85
C PHE A 316 -8.18 -6.60 10.43
N LEU A 317 -9.28 -7.37 10.54
CA LEU A 317 -9.29 -8.78 10.16
C LEU A 317 -9.00 -8.98 8.67
N VAL A 318 -9.58 -8.17 7.80
CA VAL A 318 -9.35 -8.24 6.35
C VAL A 318 -7.89 -7.93 6.02
N ILE A 319 -7.28 -6.94 6.68
CA ILE A 319 -5.86 -6.62 6.49
C ILE A 319 -4.97 -7.79 6.91
N MET A 320 -5.26 -8.44 8.04
CA MET A 320 -4.51 -9.62 8.49
C MET A 320 -4.59 -10.77 7.49
N VAL A 321 -5.80 -11.08 7.01
CA VAL A 321 -6.03 -12.15 6.01
C VAL A 321 -5.37 -11.80 4.67
N SER A 322 -5.51 -10.56 4.21
CA SER A 322 -4.93 -10.15 2.92
C SER A 322 -3.40 -10.10 2.99
N GLY A 323 -2.86 -9.71 4.14
CA GLY A 323 -1.44 -9.71 4.43
C GLY A 323 -0.83 -11.12 4.46
N SER A 324 -1.54 -12.12 4.97
CA SER A 324 -1.06 -13.51 4.93
C SER A 324 -1.10 -14.12 3.53
N ILE A 325 -2.05 -13.72 2.69
CA ILE A 325 -2.21 -14.23 1.31
C ILE A 325 -1.21 -13.60 0.34
N ALA A 326 -1.07 -12.28 0.38
CA ALA A 326 -0.36 -11.52 -0.65
C ALA A 326 0.63 -10.48 -0.10
N GLY A 327 0.95 -10.52 1.20
CA GLY A 327 1.90 -9.60 1.83
C GLY A 327 1.45 -8.14 1.77
N ILE A 328 2.41 -7.23 1.57
CA ILE A 328 2.18 -5.79 1.50
C ILE A 328 1.16 -5.40 0.41
N PRO A 329 1.25 -5.90 -0.85
CA PRO A 329 0.21 -5.64 -1.86
C PRO A 329 -1.19 -6.05 -1.41
N GLY A 330 -1.31 -7.19 -0.70
CA GLY A 330 -2.58 -7.65 -0.13
C GLY A 330 -3.13 -6.69 0.91
N MET A 331 -2.29 -6.17 1.81
CA MET A 331 -2.70 -5.22 2.83
C MET A 331 -3.19 -3.89 2.24
N ILE A 332 -2.54 -3.39 1.18
CA ILE A 332 -2.95 -2.17 0.47
C ILE A 332 -4.31 -2.36 -0.20
N LEU A 333 -4.54 -3.53 -0.81
CA LEU A 333 -5.78 -3.84 -1.52
C LEU A 333 -6.90 -4.38 -0.61
N ALA A 334 -6.64 -4.54 0.69
CA ALA A 334 -7.58 -5.10 1.66
C ALA A 334 -8.90 -4.33 1.68
N ILE A 335 -8.85 -3.01 1.86
CA ILE A 335 -10.05 -2.16 1.94
C ILE A 335 -10.82 -2.15 0.61
N PRO A 336 -10.21 -1.84 -0.56
CA PRO A 336 -10.93 -1.87 -1.84
C PRO A 336 -11.60 -3.21 -2.11
N SER A 337 -10.88 -4.32 -1.86
CA SER A 337 -11.41 -5.68 -2.06
C SER A 337 -12.57 -5.96 -1.12
N TYR A 338 -12.46 -5.58 0.15
CA TYR A 338 -13.54 -5.72 1.12
C TYR A 338 -14.77 -4.89 0.73
N THR A 339 -14.60 -3.65 0.29
CA THR A 339 -15.70 -2.80 -0.17
C THR A 339 -16.44 -3.45 -1.33
N VAL A 340 -15.73 -3.96 -2.35
CA VAL A 340 -16.34 -4.67 -3.48
C VAL A 340 -17.09 -5.92 -3.03
N LEU A 341 -16.46 -6.75 -2.19
CA LEU A 341 -17.07 -7.98 -1.67
C LEU A 341 -18.34 -7.69 -0.87
N ARG A 342 -18.33 -6.62 -0.06
CA ARG A 342 -19.47 -6.21 0.77
C ARG A 342 -20.65 -5.72 -0.08
N ILE A 343 -20.40 -4.98 -1.16
CA ILE A 343 -21.44 -4.52 -2.08
C ILE A 343 -22.06 -5.71 -2.83
N ILE A 344 -21.23 -6.64 -3.32
CA ILE A 344 -21.72 -7.88 -3.94
C ILE A 344 -22.56 -8.69 -2.94
N ALA A 345 -22.10 -8.80 -1.69
CA ALA A 345 -22.83 -9.49 -0.63
C ALA A 345 -24.19 -8.82 -0.36
N LYS A 346 -24.24 -7.49 -0.27
CA LYS A 346 -25.48 -6.71 -0.08
C LYS A 346 -26.50 -7.01 -1.17
N GLU A 347 -26.09 -6.94 -2.44
CA GLU A 347 -26.99 -7.07 -3.60
C GLU A 347 -27.57 -8.48 -3.71
N PHE A 348 -26.74 -9.52 -3.58
CA PHE A 348 -27.18 -10.91 -3.81
C PHE A 348 -27.65 -11.65 -2.56
N PHE A 349 -27.20 -11.22 -1.38
CA PHE A 349 -27.41 -11.93 -0.12
C PHE A 349 -27.99 -11.06 1.00
N GLY A 350 -28.53 -9.87 0.70
CA GLY A 350 -29.16 -8.98 1.69
C GLY A 350 -30.32 -9.60 2.48
N LYS A 351 -30.85 -10.75 2.06
CA LYS A 351 -31.86 -11.54 2.80
C LYS A 351 -31.28 -12.31 4.00
N PHE A 352 -29.97 -12.48 4.09
CA PHE A 352 -29.32 -13.16 5.21
C PHE A 352 -29.01 -12.17 6.34
N THR A 353 -29.43 -12.49 7.56
CA THR A 353 -29.28 -11.60 8.74
C THR A 353 -27.84 -11.18 9.01
N ALA A 354 -26.86 -12.06 8.78
CA ALA A 354 -25.44 -11.75 8.94
C ALA A 354 -24.95 -10.69 7.95
N ILE A 355 -25.42 -10.76 6.71
CA ILE A 355 -25.02 -9.84 5.64
C ILE A 355 -25.75 -8.51 5.82
N LYS A 356 -27.04 -8.53 6.20
CA LYS A 356 -27.80 -7.32 6.54
C LYS A 356 -27.11 -6.47 7.62
N LYS A 357 -26.62 -7.10 8.71
CA LYS A 357 -25.87 -6.38 9.77
C LYS A 357 -24.54 -5.82 9.28
N LEU A 358 -23.81 -6.58 8.46
CA LEU A 358 -22.55 -6.11 7.88
C LEU A 358 -22.76 -5.00 6.87
N THR A 359 -23.91 -4.91 6.19
CA THR A 359 -24.16 -3.93 5.11
C THR A 359 -25.01 -2.72 5.53
N GLU A 360 -25.57 -2.72 6.74
CA GLU A 360 -26.51 -1.71 7.26
C GLU A 360 -26.01 -0.26 7.09
N LYS A 361 -24.72 -0.02 7.35
CA LYS A 361 -24.14 1.33 7.21
C LYS A 361 -24.07 1.83 5.77
N LEU A 362 -24.25 0.99 4.75
CA LEU A 362 -24.28 1.39 3.34
C LEU A 362 -25.65 1.98 2.91
N GLU A 363 -26.63 2.06 3.82
CA GLU A 363 -27.98 2.61 3.54
C GLU A 363 -28.13 4.08 3.95
N ASP A 364 -27.31 4.54 4.91
CA ASP A 364 -27.09 5.97 5.20
C ASP A 364 -26.14 6.60 4.17
#